data_AF-A0AAW8AMX6-F1
#
_entry.id   AF-A0AAW8AMX6-F1
#
_cell.length_a   1.000
_cell.length_b   1.000
_cell.length_c   1.000
_cell.angle_alpha   90.00
_cell.angle_beta   90.00
_cell.angle_gamma   90.00
#
_symmetry.space_group_name_H-M   'P 1'
#
loop_
_entity.id
_entity.type
_entity.pdbx_description
1 polymer ?
#
loop_
_entity_poly.entity_id
_entity_poly.type
_entity_poly.pdbx_seq_one_letter_code
_entity_poly.pdbx_strand_id
1 'polypeptide(L)' 'IELRKGARVRRMPLHDFYLDYMKNQLEPGEFVQALAVPLDAARRQTRAYKISKRFDCDISALCAGLAIELDGEVVKSARL' A
#
# COMPACT_ATOMS: atom_id res chain seq x y z
N ILE A 1 6.85 -4.57 -1.85
CA ILE A 1 7.27 -4.10 -3.19
C ILE A 1 8.52 -4.87 -3.61
N GLU A 2 8.71 -5.11 -4.91
CA GLU A 2 9.88 -5.80 -5.47
C GLU A 2 10.63 -4.85 -6.41
N LEU A 3 11.92 -4.65 -6.12
CA LEU A 3 12.80 -3.72 -6.83
C LEU A 3 13.91 -4.51 -7.53
N ARG A 4 14.23 -4.13 -8.77
CA ARG A 4 15.23 -4.81 -9.58
C ARG A 4 16.31 -3.86 -10.08
N LYS A 5 17.56 -4.31 -9.99
CA LYS A 5 18.76 -3.69 -10.60
C LYS A 5 19.59 -4.76 -11.31
N GLY A 6 19.51 -4.81 -12.63
CA GLY A 6 20.17 -5.87 -13.41
C GLY A 6 19.68 -7.26 -13.00
N ALA A 7 20.59 -8.10 -12.46
CA ALA A 7 20.26 -9.42 -11.94
C ALA A 7 19.83 -9.43 -10.46
N ARG A 8 20.06 -8.33 -9.71
CA ARG A 8 19.71 -8.24 -8.29
C ARG A 8 18.24 -7.88 -8.13
N VAL A 9 17.53 -8.66 -7.31
CA VAL A 9 16.14 -8.40 -6.90
C VAL A 9 16.08 -8.30 -5.39
N ARG A 10 15.44 -7.26 -4.86
CA ARG A 10 15.18 -7.12 -3.42
C ARG A 10 13.72 -6.81 -3.14
N ARG A 11 13.26 -7.22 -1.96
CA ARG A 11 11.88 -7.04 -1.49
C ARG A 11 11.86 -6.35 -0.14
N MET A 12 10.84 -5.54 0.06
CA MET A 12 10.55 -4.86 1.34
C MET A 12 9.04 -4.62 1.48
N PRO A 13 8.52 -4.44 2.71
CA PRO A 13 7.18 -3.90 2.93
C PRO A 13 6.96 -2.58 2.19
N LEU A 14 5.72 -2.33 1.74
CA LEU A 14 5.44 -1.11 0.96
C LEU A 14 5.59 0.18 1.80
N HIS A 15 5.34 0.12 3.11
CA HIS A 15 5.48 1.31 3.97
C HIS A 15 6.96 1.71 4.16
N ASP A 16 7.88 0.75 4.17
CA ASP A 16 9.33 1.02 4.27
C ASP A 16 9.90 1.64 2.98
N PHE A 17 9.19 1.50 1.85
CA PHE A 17 9.63 2.06 0.57
C PHE A 17 9.53 3.59 0.51
N TYR A 18 8.57 4.18 1.23
CA TYR A 18 8.37 5.63 1.28
C TYR A 18 9.11 6.21 2.48
N LEU A 19 10.12 7.04 2.22
CA LEU A 19 11.02 7.54 3.26
C LEU A 19 10.61 8.91 3.77
N ASP A 20 10.07 9.75 2.88
CA ASP A 20 9.74 11.14 3.16
C ASP A 20 8.87 11.71 2.02
N TYR A 21 8.50 12.98 2.11
CA TYR A 21 7.78 13.71 1.07
C TYR A 21 8.48 13.58 -0.29
N MET A 22 7.81 12.91 -1.22
CA MET A 22 8.32 12.59 -2.57
C MET A 22 9.68 11.88 -2.59
N LYS A 23 10.09 11.20 -1.50
CA LYS A 23 11.29 10.38 -1.44
C LYS A 23 10.92 8.92 -1.24
N ASN A 24 11.57 8.06 -2.02
CA ASN A 24 11.43 6.62 -1.91
C ASN A 24 12.82 5.97 -1.80
N GLN A 25 12.83 4.67 -1.52
CA GLN A 25 14.07 3.91 -1.29
C GLN A 25 14.69 3.35 -2.58
N LEU A 26 14.30 3.84 -3.78
CA LEU A 26 14.94 3.41 -5.04
C LEU A 26 16.42 3.80 -5.06
N GLU A 27 17.28 2.84 -5.35
CA GLU A 27 18.68 3.13 -5.67
C GLU A 27 18.83 3.50 -7.16
N PRO A 28 19.86 4.26 -7.55
CA PRO A 28 20.15 4.52 -8.96
C PRO A 28 20.24 3.23 -9.79
N GLY A 29 19.47 3.17 -10.87
CA GLY A 29 19.34 1.99 -11.74
C GLY A 29 18.34 0.93 -11.25
N GLU A 30 17.64 1.17 -10.12
CA GLU A 30 16.50 0.36 -9.72
C GLU A 30 15.21 0.82 -10.38
N PHE A 31 14.31 -0.13 -10.61
CA PHE A 31 12.93 0.13 -10.96
C PHE A 31 11.99 -0.84 -10.21
N VAL A 32 10.72 -0.46 -10.13
CA VAL A 32 9.68 -1.31 -9.55
C VAL A 32 9.36 -2.44 -10.54
N GLN A 33 9.72 -3.66 -10.17
CA GLN A 33 9.45 -4.84 -10.99
C GLN A 33 8.04 -5.39 -10.74
N ALA A 34 7.62 -5.44 -9.47
CA ALA A 34 6.34 -6.02 -9.09
C ALA A 34 5.84 -5.51 -7.72
N LEU A 35 4.55 -5.70 -7.48
CA LEU A 35 3.92 -5.56 -6.17
C LEU A 35 3.36 -6.93 -5.74
N ALA A 36 3.77 -7.40 -4.57
CA ALA A 36 3.19 -8.58 -3.96
C ALA A 36 2.06 -8.17 -3.00
N VAL A 37 0.84 -8.64 -3.29
CA VAL A 37 -0.33 -8.44 -2.43
C VAL A 37 -0.64 -9.76 -1.73
N PRO A 38 -0.54 -9.84 -0.39
CA PRO A 38 -0.83 -11.07 0.36
C PRO A 38 -2.30 -11.48 0.19
N LEU A 39 -2.55 -12.75 -0.17
CA LEU A 39 -3.91 -13.27 -0.41
C LEU A 39 -4.73 -13.39 0.88
N ASP A 40 -4.06 -13.66 2.01
CA ASP A 40 -4.67 -13.71 3.34
C ASP A 40 -5.25 -12.36 3.77
N ALA A 41 -4.79 -11.25 3.19
CA ALA A 41 -5.39 -9.93 3.38
C ALA A 41 -6.87 -9.88 2.94
N ALA A 42 -7.30 -10.76 2.03
CA ALA A 42 -8.70 -10.87 1.63
C ALA A 42 -9.61 -11.41 2.75
N ARG A 43 -9.05 -12.02 3.81
CA ARG A 43 -9.82 -12.40 5.01
C ARG A 43 -10.22 -11.18 5.85
N ARG A 44 -9.52 -10.05 5.68
CA ARG A 44 -9.84 -8.81 6.38
C ARG A 44 -10.89 -8.03 5.61
N GLN A 45 -11.79 -7.40 6.34
CA GLN A 45 -12.71 -6.45 5.74
C GLN A 45 -11.92 -5.21 5.33
N THR A 46 -11.73 -5.05 4.01
CA THR A 46 -10.96 -3.93 3.44
C THR A 46 -11.90 -2.99 2.69
N ARG A 47 -11.73 -1.69 2.92
CA ARG A 47 -12.48 -0.61 2.26
C ARG A 47 -11.55 0.53 1.90
N ALA A 48 -11.80 1.16 0.76
CA ALA A 48 -11.09 2.37 0.35
C ALA A 48 -12.08 3.51 0.18
N TYR A 49 -11.71 4.68 0.65
CA TYR A 49 -12.52 5.89 0.57
C TYR A 49 -11.72 6.99 -0.10
N LYS A 50 -12.34 7.64 -1.08
CA LYS A 50 -11.82 8.81 -1.77
C LYS A 50 -12.80 9.96 -1.57
N ILE A 51 -12.30 11.08 -1.06
CA ILE A 51 -13.04 12.33 -0.96
C ILE A 51 -12.34 13.32 -1.90
N SER A 52 -13.09 13.89 -2.84
CA SER A 52 -12.60 14.86 -3.82
C SER A 52 -13.73 15.82 -4.22
N LYS A 53 -13.40 16.92 -4.90
CA LYS A 53 -14.38 17.93 -5.33
C LYS A 53 -15.25 17.40 -6.47
N ARG A 54 -14.64 16.62 -7.37
CA ARG A 54 -15.32 15.92 -8.47
C ARG A 54 -15.22 14.42 -8.26
N PHE A 55 -16.21 13.69 -8.76
CA PHE A 55 -16.25 12.23 -8.67
C PHE A 55 -15.13 11.59 -9.50
N ASP A 56 -15.00 12.02 -10.75
CA ASP A 56 -14.01 11.56 -11.72
C ASP A 56 -12.90 12.61 -11.94
N CYS A 57 -11.75 12.14 -12.45
CA CYS A 57 -10.64 12.99 -12.90
C CYS A 57 -10.16 14.05 -11.88
N ASP A 58 -10.13 13.70 -10.59
CA ASP A 58 -9.76 14.61 -9.51
C ASP A 58 -8.71 14.01 -8.57
N ILE A 59 -7.84 14.87 -8.05
CA ILE A 59 -6.91 14.52 -6.97
C ILE A 59 -7.72 14.43 -5.67
N SER A 60 -7.46 13.39 -4.89
CA SER A 60 -8.10 13.21 -3.59
C SER A 60 -7.76 14.36 -2.64
N ALA A 61 -8.78 14.98 -2.03
CA ALA A 61 -8.61 15.81 -0.85
C ALA A 61 -8.28 14.94 0.38
N LEU A 62 -8.88 13.75 0.44
CA LEU A 62 -8.53 12.69 1.37
C LEU A 62 -8.66 11.32 0.69
N CYS A 63 -7.72 10.44 0.95
CA CYS A 63 -7.72 9.05 0.49
C CYS A 63 -7.34 8.15 1.67
N ALA A 64 -8.18 7.18 1.99
CA ALA A 64 -7.94 6.25 3.09
C ALA A 64 -8.19 4.81 2.63
N GLY A 65 -7.29 3.90 3.03
CA GLY A 65 -7.43 2.46 2.84
C GLY A 65 -7.48 1.77 4.19
N LEU A 66 -8.66 1.30 4.58
CA LEU A 66 -8.92 0.73 5.91
C LEU A 66 -9.03 -0.79 5.81
N ALA A 67 -8.42 -1.50 6.75
CA ALA A 67 -8.55 -2.96 6.89
C ALA A 67 -8.80 -3.35 8.35
N ILE A 68 -9.86 -4.14 8.59
CA ILE A 68 -10.22 -4.63 9.92
C ILE A 68 -10.35 -6.16 9.89
N GLU A 69 -9.76 -6.81 10.89
CA GLU A 69 -9.93 -8.23 11.18
C GLU A 69 -10.73 -8.39 12.48
N LEU A 70 -11.80 -9.17 12.43
CA LEU A 70 -12.66 -9.47 13.58
C LEU A 70 -12.45 -10.92 14.04
N ASP A 71 -12.54 -11.14 15.34
CA ASP A 71 -12.71 -12.44 15.97
C ASP A 71 -14.09 -12.45 16.66
N GLY A 72 -15.09 -12.99 15.97
CA GLY A 72 -16.50 -12.80 16.32
C GLY A 72 -16.89 -11.32 16.24
N GLU A 73 -17.33 -10.76 17.35
CA GLU A 73 -17.69 -9.33 17.48
C GLU A 73 -16.53 -8.46 17.98
N VAL A 74 -15.36 -9.05 18.26
CA VAL A 74 -14.21 -8.33 18.82
C VAL A 74 -13.22 -7.97 17.70
N VAL A 75 -12.71 -6.74 17.74
CA VAL A 75 -11.65 -6.31 16.81
C VAL A 75 -10.33 -6.97 17.20
N LYS A 76 -9.79 -7.78 16.30
CA LYS A 76 -8.49 -8.45 16.48
C LYS A 76 -7.33 -7.62 15.93
N SER A 77 -7.51 -6.99 14.77
CA SER A 77 -6.54 -6.03 14.23
C SER A 77 -7.21 -4.97 13.36
N ALA A 78 -6.60 -3.79 13.32
CA ALA A 78 -7.02 -2.69 12.49
C ALA A 78 -5.81 -2.01 11.86
N ARG A 79 -5.94 -1.63 10.59
CA ARG A 79 -4.95 -0.83 9.85
C ARG A 79 -5.69 0.29 9.13
N LEU A 80 -5.15 1.50 9.24
CA LEU A 80 -5.66 2.72 8.61
C LEU A 80 -4.66 3.26 7.59
#